data_AF-A0A815DXX9-F1
#
_entry.id   AF-A0A815DXX9-F1
#
_cell.length_a   1.000
_cell.length_b   1.000
_cell.length_c   1.000
_cell.angle_alpha   90.00
_cell.angle_beta   90.00
_cell.angle_gamma   90.00
#
_symmetry.space_group_name_H-M   'P 1'
#
loop_
_entity.id
_entity.type
_entity.pdbx_description
1 polymer ?
#
loop_
_entity_poly.entity_id
_entity_poly.type
_entity_poly.pdbx_seq_one_letter_code
_entity_poly.pdbx_strand_id
1 'polypeptide(L)'
;MEEEKIQHLTGALRNNTTITNLHLRANRVGVKGAQHVVDALRNNKTLIELDLSYDLLGDEAIQSLADILRNSNTLTTLDLSYNEIAATGTQQLADAIRNNTVNIFLCSSFSFVSSHFHTDTDRSQPLWK
;
A
#
# COMPACT_ATOMS: atom_id res chain seq x y z
N MET A 1 -10.23 9.99 -14.43
CA MET A 1 -11.53 9.66 -13.81
C MET A 1 -12.01 10.90 -13.07
N GLU A 2 -13.31 11.15 -13.04
CA GLU A 2 -13.87 12.21 -12.20
C GLU A 2 -13.84 11.74 -10.73
N GLU A 3 -13.51 12.63 -9.80
CA GLU A 3 -13.40 12.35 -8.36
C GLU A 3 -14.62 11.59 -7.82
N GLU A 4 -15.82 12.00 -8.25
CA GLU A 4 -17.10 11.37 -7.89
C GLU A 4 -17.15 9.88 -8.25
N LYS A 5 -16.57 9.46 -9.38
CA LYS A 5 -16.57 8.06 -9.80
C LYS A 5 -15.72 7.19 -8.87
N ILE A 6 -14.57 7.70 -8.43
CA ILE A 6 -13.75 7.02 -7.41
C ILE A 6 -14.49 6.96 -6.08
N GLN A 7 -15.17 8.03 -5.68
CA GLN A 7 -15.95 8.03 -4.44
C GLN A 7 -17.07 6.97 -4.45
N HIS A 8 -17.81 6.84 -5.56
CA HIS A 8 -18.85 5.81 -5.68
C HIS A 8 -18.25 4.40 -5.67
N LEU A 9 -17.16 4.20 -6.42
CA LEU A 9 -16.48 2.90 -6.47
C LEU A 9 -15.96 2.47 -5.10
N THR A 10 -15.29 3.37 -4.38
CA THR A 10 -14.75 3.10 -3.05
C THR A 10 -15.84 2.91 -2.01
N GLY A 11 -16.98 3.61 -2.16
CA GLY A 11 -18.19 3.35 -1.39
C GLY A 11 -18.70 1.92 -1.54
N ALA A 12 -18.72 1.39 -2.77
CA ALA A 12 -19.07 0.00 -3.04
C ALA A 12 -18.01 -0.99 -2.52
N LEU A 13 -16.72 -0.65 -2.68
CA LEU A 13 -15.60 -1.48 -2.24
C LEU A 13 -15.58 -1.70 -0.73
N ARG A 14 -15.95 -0.68 0.06
CA ARG A 14 -15.94 -0.73 1.54
C ARG A 14 -16.66 -1.95 2.12
N ASN A 15 -17.81 -2.31 1.54
CA ASN A 15 -18.65 -3.42 2.00
C ASN A 15 -18.59 -4.64 1.06
N ASN A 16 -17.76 -4.56 0.02
CA ASN A 16 -17.60 -5.66 -0.91
C ASN A 16 -16.87 -6.83 -0.21
N THR A 17 -17.37 -8.04 -0.45
CA THR A 17 -16.84 -9.29 0.14
C THR A 17 -16.35 -10.30 -0.89
N THR A 18 -16.25 -9.90 -2.17
CA THR A 18 -15.99 -10.82 -3.28
C THR A 18 -14.82 -10.42 -4.16
N ILE A 19 -14.55 -9.12 -4.29
CA ILE A 19 -13.44 -8.58 -5.08
C ILE A 19 -12.15 -8.77 -4.29
N THR A 20 -11.22 -9.47 -4.91
CA THR A 20 -9.86 -9.73 -4.40
C THR A 20 -8.79 -8.93 -5.14
N ASN A 21 -9.05 -8.52 -6.38
CA ASN A 21 -8.09 -7.81 -7.22
C ASN A 21 -8.78 -6.57 -7.83
N LEU A 22 -8.18 -5.40 -7.68
CA LEU A 22 -8.71 -4.15 -8.20
C LEU A 22 -7.61 -3.38 -8.93
N HIS A 23 -7.82 -3.12 -10.23
CA HIS A 23 -6.91 -2.35 -11.05
C HIS A 23 -7.51 -0.98 -11.39
N LEU A 24 -6.87 0.07 -10.89
CA LEU A 24 -7.22 1.47 -11.10
C LEU A 24 -6.15 2.23 -11.87
N ARG A 25 -5.15 1.54 -12.43
CA ARG A 25 -4.09 2.15 -13.24
C ARG A 25 -4.57 3.20 -14.23
N ALA A 26 -3.85 4.31 -14.30
CA ALA A 26 -4.04 5.40 -15.26
C ALA A 26 -5.45 6.02 -15.23
N ASN A 27 -6.12 5.99 -14.09
CA ASN A 27 -7.42 6.61 -13.90
C ASN A 27 -7.35 8.01 -13.29
N ARG A 28 -6.16 8.55 -13.01
CA ARG A 28 -5.99 9.86 -12.36
C ARG A 28 -6.73 9.89 -11.02
N VAL A 29 -6.54 8.87 -10.20
CA VAL A 29 -7.14 8.79 -8.85
C VAL A 29 -6.75 10.03 -8.04
N GLY A 30 -5.50 10.46 -8.14
CA GLY A 30 -4.98 11.65 -7.46
C GLY A 30 -5.02 11.54 -5.93
N VAL A 31 -4.59 12.61 -5.26
CA VAL A 31 -4.50 12.65 -3.78
C VAL A 31 -5.83 12.38 -3.10
N LYS A 32 -6.90 13.08 -3.51
CA LYS A 32 -8.23 12.93 -2.90
C LYS A 32 -8.85 11.57 -3.16
N GLY A 33 -8.73 11.05 -4.39
CA GLY A 33 -9.21 9.71 -4.71
C GLY A 33 -8.48 8.64 -3.88
N ALA A 34 -7.19 8.84 -3.61
CA ALA A 34 -6.42 7.93 -2.75
C ALA A 34 -6.95 7.92 -1.31
N GLN A 35 -7.39 9.06 -0.77
CA GLN A 35 -8.03 9.13 0.54
C GLN A 35 -9.33 8.30 0.58
N HIS A 36 -10.15 8.35 -0.48
CA HIS A 36 -11.33 7.50 -0.58
C HIS A 36 -10.99 6.01 -0.66
N VAL A 37 -9.94 5.64 -1.39
CA VAL A 37 -9.45 4.26 -1.46
C VAL A 37 -8.99 3.79 -0.08
N VAL A 38 -8.18 4.59 0.62
CA VAL A 38 -7.71 4.35 1.99
C VAL A 38 -8.89 4.10 2.94
N ASP A 39 -9.91 4.94 2.88
CA ASP A 39 -11.10 4.81 3.73
C ASP A 39 -11.92 3.55 3.45
N ALA A 40 -11.99 3.11 2.20
CA ALA A 40 -12.62 1.84 1.84
C ALA A 40 -11.82 0.65 2.37
N LEU A 41 -10.48 0.68 2.21
CA LEU A 41 -9.58 -0.40 2.62
C LEU A 41 -9.51 -0.62 4.13
N ARG A 42 -9.80 0.40 4.95
CA ARG A 42 -9.90 0.24 6.42
C ARG A 42 -10.89 -0.85 6.82
N ASN A 43 -12.00 -0.97 6.07
CA ASN A 43 -13.09 -1.89 6.36
C ASN A 43 -13.14 -3.10 5.42
N ASN A 44 -12.61 -2.96 4.20
CA ASN A 44 -12.53 -4.08 3.28
C ASN A 44 -11.54 -5.14 3.80
N LYS A 45 -11.98 -6.41 3.86
CA LYS A 45 -11.17 -7.55 4.31
C LYS A 45 -10.99 -8.62 3.23
N THR A 46 -11.25 -8.28 1.98
CA THR A 46 -11.21 -9.23 0.87
C THR A 46 -10.25 -8.84 -0.23
N LEU A 47 -9.89 -7.56 -0.33
CA LEU A 47 -8.94 -7.10 -1.33
C LEU A 47 -7.52 -7.56 -0.98
N ILE A 48 -6.94 -8.28 -1.94
CA ILE A 48 -5.61 -8.91 -1.89
C ILE A 48 -4.63 -8.12 -2.76
N GLU A 49 -5.07 -7.59 -3.90
CA GLU A 49 -4.24 -6.85 -4.84
C GLU A 49 -4.88 -5.54 -5.27
N LEU A 50 -4.10 -4.48 -5.28
CA LEU A 50 -4.50 -3.14 -5.72
C LEU A 50 -3.43 -2.53 -6.64
N ASP A 51 -3.83 -2.14 -7.84
CA ASP A 51 -2.98 -1.39 -8.78
C ASP A 51 -3.48 0.06 -8.88
N LEU A 52 -2.66 0.99 -8.42
CA LEU A 52 -2.84 2.45 -8.50
C LEU A 52 -1.72 3.09 -9.33
N SER A 53 -1.10 2.36 -10.26
CA SER A 53 0.00 2.90 -11.06
C SER A 53 -0.47 4.02 -12.01
N TYR A 54 0.38 4.99 -12.31
CA TYR A 54 0.04 6.12 -13.20
C TYR A 54 -1.16 6.98 -12.74
N ASP A 55 -1.34 7.19 -11.45
CA ASP A 55 -2.52 7.87 -10.88
C ASP A 55 -2.27 9.25 -10.25
N LEU A 56 -1.04 9.80 -10.37
CA LEU A 56 -0.68 11.13 -9.87
C LEU A 56 -0.90 11.28 -8.36
N LEU A 57 -0.49 10.26 -7.60
CA LEU A 57 -0.71 10.20 -6.16
C LEU A 57 0.15 11.21 -5.38
N GLY A 58 1.45 11.28 -5.68
CA GLY A 58 2.41 12.08 -4.90
C GLY A 58 2.55 11.64 -3.43
N ASP A 59 3.45 12.29 -2.69
CA ASP A 59 3.79 11.89 -1.31
C ASP A 59 2.64 12.02 -0.31
N GLU A 60 1.72 12.96 -0.49
CA GLU A 60 0.57 13.17 0.42
C GLU A 60 -0.37 11.95 0.43
N ALA A 61 -0.65 11.39 -0.74
CA ALA A 61 -1.42 10.16 -0.86
C ALA A 61 -0.68 8.96 -0.24
N ILE A 62 0.65 8.92 -0.39
CA ILE A 62 1.49 7.86 0.15
C ILE A 62 1.46 7.82 1.67
N GLN A 63 1.44 8.97 2.34
CA GLN A 63 1.28 9.00 3.79
C GLN A 63 -0.01 8.30 4.25
N SER A 64 -1.12 8.57 3.57
CA SER A 64 -2.42 7.97 3.90
C SER A 64 -2.44 6.45 3.63
N LEU A 65 -1.79 6.01 2.55
CA LEU A 65 -1.62 4.59 2.23
C LEU A 65 -0.72 3.89 3.26
N ALA A 66 0.40 4.51 3.66
CA ALA A 66 1.30 3.97 4.68
C ALA A 66 0.57 3.69 6.00
N ASP A 67 -0.34 4.57 6.43
CA ASP A 67 -1.10 4.39 7.67
C ASP A 67 -2.01 3.16 7.66
N ILE A 68 -2.64 2.83 6.53
CA ILE A 68 -3.46 1.60 6.44
C ILE A 68 -2.62 0.35 6.31
N LEU A 69 -1.45 0.43 5.67
CA LEU A 69 -0.59 -0.73 5.48
C LEU A 69 -0.07 -1.25 6.82
N ARG A 70 0.09 -0.40 7.85
CA ARG A 70 0.45 -0.86 9.20
C ARG A 70 -0.58 -1.81 9.82
N ASN A 71 -1.84 -1.73 9.40
CA ASN A 71 -2.96 -2.46 10.00
C ASN A 71 -3.69 -3.39 9.01
N SER A 72 -3.31 -3.37 7.74
CA SER A 72 -3.91 -4.22 6.70
C SER A 72 -3.31 -5.61 6.76
N ASN A 73 -4.16 -6.63 6.84
CA ASN A 73 -3.75 -8.03 6.88
C ASN A 73 -4.18 -8.83 5.63
N THR A 74 -4.97 -8.22 4.74
CA THR A 74 -5.49 -8.90 3.54
C THR A 74 -4.77 -8.46 2.28
N LEU A 75 -4.34 -7.20 2.20
CA LEU A 75 -3.63 -6.68 1.04
C LEU A 75 -2.20 -7.24 1.01
N THR A 76 -1.89 -7.98 -0.04
CA THR A 76 -0.58 -8.62 -0.25
C THR A 76 0.22 -7.94 -1.36
N THR A 77 -0.46 -7.25 -2.28
CA THR A 77 0.19 -6.57 -3.41
C THR A 77 -0.38 -5.18 -3.61
N LEU A 78 0.51 -4.19 -3.72
CA LEU A 78 0.17 -2.81 -4.01
C LEU A 78 1.11 -2.25 -5.09
N ASP A 79 0.57 -1.90 -6.26
CA ASP A 79 1.34 -1.22 -7.30
C ASP A 79 1.11 0.30 -7.24
N LEU A 80 2.19 1.04 -6.99
CA LEU A 80 2.25 2.50 -6.95
C LEU A 80 3.24 3.04 -7.99
N SER A 81 3.64 2.24 -8.97
CA SER A 81 4.59 2.64 -9.99
C SER A 81 4.11 3.86 -10.76
N TYR A 82 5.03 4.74 -11.15
CA TYR A 82 4.72 5.93 -11.96
C TYR A 82 3.76 6.93 -11.29
N ASN A 83 3.94 7.19 -9.99
CA ASN A 83 3.11 8.14 -9.22
C ASN A 83 3.85 9.37 -8.67
N GLU A 84 5.05 9.66 -9.19
CA GLU A 84 5.86 10.81 -8.77
C GLU A 84 6.11 10.83 -7.24
N ILE A 85 6.44 9.66 -6.68
CA ILE A 85 6.72 9.48 -5.25
C ILE A 85 8.18 9.82 -5.00
N ALA A 86 8.45 10.75 -4.10
CA ALA A 86 9.81 11.13 -3.73
C ALA A 86 10.40 10.17 -2.68
N ALA A 87 11.66 10.42 -2.31
CA ALA A 87 12.35 9.61 -1.30
C ALA A 87 11.61 9.62 0.07
N THR A 88 10.96 10.74 0.40
CA THR A 88 10.15 10.91 1.61
C THR A 88 8.95 9.96 1.64
N GLY A 89 8.13 9.91 0.58
CA GLY A 89 7.03 8.95 0.47
C GLY A 89 7.53 7.50 0.49
N THR A 90 8.65 7.21 -0.17
CA THR A 90 9.25 5.87 -0.17
C THR A 90 9.67 5.43 1.24
N GLN A 91 10.28 6.32 2.02
CA GLN A 91 10.65 6.05 3.42
C GLN A 91 9.41 5.77 4.28
N GLN A 92 8.32 6.53 4.11
CA GLN A 92 7.08 6.32 4.85
C GLN A 92 6.48 4.93 4.58
N LEU A 93 6.54 4.45 3.33
CA LEU A 93 6.10 3.09 2.97
C LEU A 93 7.00 2.03 3.60
N ALA A 94 8.32 2.20 3.54
CA ALA A 94 9.27 1.28 4.16
C ALA A 94 9.02 1.14 5.67
N ASP A 95 8.77 2.25 6.36
CA ASP A 95 8.44 2.25 7.79
C ASP A 95 7.10 1.58 8.08
N ALA A 96 6.11 1.77 7.22
CA ALA A 96 4.78 1.18 7.38
C ALA A 96 4.76 -0.34 7.21
N ILE A 97 5.59 -0.87 6.31
CA ILE A 97 5.62 -2.32 6.01
C ILE A 97 6.66 -3.08 6.82
N ARG A 98 7.34 -2.44 7.77
CA ARG A 98 8.36 -3.10 8.62
C ARG A 98 7.86 -4.37 9.30
N ASN A 99 6.57 -4.41 9.65
CA ASN A 99 5.89 -5.56 10.25
C ASN A 99 4.75 -6.10 9.36
N ASN A 100 4.78 -5.80 8.06
CA ASN A 100 3.82 -6.28 7.07
C ASN A 100 4.56 -7.05 5.96
N THR A 101 3.89 -8.00 5.33
CA THR A 101 4.40 -8.80 4.20
C THR A 101 3.86 -8.33 2.84
N VAL A 102 3.27 -7.13 2.78
CA VAL A 102 2.79 -6.54 1.53
C VAL A 102 3.94 -6.24 0.56
N ASN A 103 3.80 -6.66 -0.69
CA ASN A 103 4.71 -6.34 -1.77
C ASN A 103 4.30 -5.01 -2.41
N ILE A 104 5.24 -4.06 -2.48
CA ILE A 104 5.00 -2.74 -3.09
C ILE A 104 5.89 -2.53 -4.31
N PHE A 105 5.26 -2.12 -5.42
CA PHE A 105 5.93 -1.66 -6.63
C PHE A 105 5.96 -0.13 -6.67
N LEU A 106 7.15 0.48 -6.85
CA LEU A 106 7.34 1.95 -6.76
C LEU A 106 8.00 2.60 -7.97
N CYS A 107 8.75 1.85 -8.79
CA CYS A 107 9.60 2.40 -9.85
C CYS A 107 9.37 1.71 -11.18
N SER A 108 9.69 2.41 -12.27
CA SER A 108 9.69 1.90 -13.64
C SER A 108 10.77 0.85 -13.93
N SER A 109 11.76 0.73 -13.05
CA SER A 109 12.86 -0.23 -13.15
C SER A 109 13.18 -0.85 -11.79
N PHE A 110 12.73 -2.09 -11.60
CA PHE A 110 12.94 -3.00 -10.45
C PHE A 110 12.57 -2.45 -9.06
N SER A 111 11.54 -3.04 -8.45
CA SER A 111 11.13 -2.76 -7.07
C SER A 111 11.28 -4.00 -6.18
N PHE A 112 11.98 -3.85 -5.07
CA PHE A 112 11.91 -4.78 -3.95
C PHE A 112 12.06 -4.00 -2.65
N VAL A 113 10.95 -3.70 -1.98
CA VAL A 113 10.96 -3.37 -0.55
C VAL A 113 10.46 -4.61 0.18
N SER A 114 11.33 -5.61 0.32
CA SER A 114 11.04 -6.74 1.20
C SER A 114 11.65 -6.46 2.57
N SER A 115 10.84 -6.67 3.59
CA SER A 115 11.22 -6.69 5.00
C SER A 115 12.21 -7.83 5.27
N HIS A 116 13.46 -7.68 4.85
CA HIS A 116 14.58 -8.51 5.29
C HIS A 116 15.32 -7.83 6.44
N PHE A 117 14.59 -7.48 7.51
CA PHE A 117 15.20 -7.36 8.81
C PHE A 117 15.09 -8.73 9.48
N HIS A 118 16.14 -9.55 9.32
CA HIS A 118 16.36 -10.62 10.28
C HIS A 118 16.38 -9.96 11.65
N THR A 119 15.47 -10.40 12.51
CA THR A 119 15.59 -10.17 13.94
C THR A 119 16.96 -10.70 14.35
N ASP A 120 17.85 -9.80 14.77
CA ASP A 120 18.99 -10.15 15.62
C ASP A 120 18.40 -10.73 16.91
N THR A 121 18.03 -12.01 16.86
CA THR A 121 17.65 -12.79 18.01
C THR A 121 18.88 -13.58 18.41
N ASP A 122 19.42 -13.19 19.55
CA ASP A 122 20.20 -14.01 20.48
C ASP A 122 21.68 -14.29 20.14
N ARG A 123 22.54 -13.33 20.52
CA ARG A 123 23.89 -13.65 21.04
C ARG A 123 23.92 -13.47 22.56
N SER A 124 23.18 -14.29 23.28
CA SER A 124 23.32 -14.42 24.73
C SER A 124 23.02 -15.85 25.20
N GLN A 125 23.67 -16.84 24.61
CA GLN A 125 23.81 -18.17 25.23
C GLN A 125 25.16 -18.22 25.98
N PRO A 126 25.18 -18.52 27.29
CA PRO A 126 26.42 -18.60 28.07
C PRO A 126 27.18 -19.91 27.77
N LEU A 127 28.44 -19.78 27.37
CA LEU A 127 29.37 -20.90 27.26
C LEU A 127 29.81 -21.32 28.68
N TRP A 128 29.18 -22.36 29.22
CA TRP A 128 29.81 -23.22 30.22
C TRP A 128 30.30 -24.50 29.53
N LYS A 129 31.60 -24.59 29.31
CA LYS A 129 32.44 -25.78 29.46
C LYS A 129 33.87 -25.32 29.71
#